data_AF-A0A1S1YS78-F1
#
_entry.id   AF-A0A1S1YS78-F1
#
_cell.length_a   1.000
_cell.length_b   1.000
_cell.length_c   1.000
_cell.angle_alpha   90.00
_cell.angle_beta   90.00
_cell.angle_gamma   90.00
#
_symmetry.space_group_name_H-M   'P 1'
#
loop_
_entity.id
_entity.type
_entity.pdbx_description
1 polymer ?
#
loop_
_entity_poly.entity_id
_entity_poly.type
_entity_poly.pdbx_seq_one_letter_code
_entity_poly.pdbx_strand_id
1 'polypeptide(L)'
;MGQNESDFYNDRINFVTKTVNLVDDYDVNNLDDEDDSPALQKAIDDMTVLANGGRINIPAGTYYFSNILLKSNVHITIDTEAIIYPTDPGNDKNYVIMNIGKNNEETNNISVRGVDGQYTVDISKARNPNVRMFQLINVKNFLIADMHMIDDNTKFSAITMGYSTYKGEYVSSENGVVRDCSILKAHYGYGLIQSQALKNTFFKNCWGEGGVTLRLETGLNIMNELQVGGNFDVYGKNIYCENGNAALMISPHSVKNGHVEIDGVEAKNTGFAVRIGKGYVTKYQDSLGITPGYYASTSIVKNVKASYGCTAQVKAKHFKYMPCEEIQWIASDYNPDGESYAAPAVCNILNTADGNNNNALGYYDVAISNTESIGFKHQEKDVVKEEDVFENCDQTPPDNDGCDCECKMNGDVTTTPPSATDPVYFVYPNPSSDKFKIRGDIRDTDQIQVTDSYGRVVAVTPIFYSSRWVVNLVDQPIGIYFLNINGTIIKLLKN
;
A
#
# COMPACT_ATOMS: atom_id res chain seq x y z
N MET A 1 -21.33 -1.68 8.92
CA MET A 1 -21.87 -2.88 8.21
C MET A 1 -20.69 -3.68 7.70
N GLY A 2 -20.79 -5.00 7.56
CA GLY A 2 -19.69 -5.77 6.96
C GLY A 2 -19.57 -5.42 5.48
N GLN A 3 -18.41 -4.92 5.04
CA GLN A 3 -18.13 -4.56 3.65
C GLN A 3 -17.79 -5.85 2.88
N ASN A 4 -18.61 -6.25 1.91
CA ASN A 4 -18.33 -7.40 1.05
C ASN A 4 -17.75 -6.92 -0.29
N GLU A 5 -16.77 -7.65 -0.83
CA GLU A 5 -16.16 -7.28 -2.13
C GLU A 5 -17.18 -7.17 -3.26
N SER A 6 -18.26 -7.96 -3.22
CA SER A 6 -19.35 -7.94 -4.20
C SER A 6 -20.14 -6.64 -4.25
N ASP A 7 -20.05 -5.80 -3.21
CA ASP A 7 -20.71 -4.49 -3.17
C ASP A 7 -19.95 -3.46 -4.03
N PHE A 8 -18.69 -3.76 -4.38
CA PHE A 8 -17.79 -2.87 -5.09
C PHE A 8 -17.38 -3.44 -6.45
N TYR A 9 -17.22 -4.76 -6.56
CA TYR A 9 -16.78 -5.43 -7.78
C TYR A 9 -17.65 -6.66 -8.09
N ASN A 10 -18.16 -6.71 -9.31
CA ASN A 10 -18.87 -7.85 -9.86
C ASN A 10 -17.93 -8.60 -10.81
N ASP A 11 -17.42 -9.75 -10.36
CA ASP A 11 -16.45 -10.53 -11.12
C ASP A 11 -17.07 -11.11 -12.40
N ARG A 12 -16.48 -10.76 -13.55
CA ARG A 12 -16.92 -11.17 -14.88
C ARG A 12 -16.00 -12.18 -15.57
N ILE A 13 -14.90 -12.56 -14.94
CA ILE A 13 -13.84 -13.35 -15.58
C ILE A 13 -14.29 -14.72 -16.08
N ASN A 14 -15.30 -15.34 -15.46
CA ASN A 14 -15.82 -16.66 -15.85
C ASN A 14 -16.88 -16.60 -16.96
N PHE A 15 -17.22 -15.39 -17.44
CA PHE A 15 -18.21 -15.17 -18.49
C PHE A 15 -17.59 -14.70 -19.81
N VAL A 16 -16.26 -14.68 -19.89
CA VAL A 16 -15.51 -14.23 -21.07
C VAL A 16 -15.72 -15.15 -22.26
N THR A 17 -15.59 -14.61 -23.47
CA THR A 17 -15.75 -15.39 -24.71
C THR A 17 -14.57 -16.33 -24.97
N LYS A 18 -13.35 -15.89 -24.63
CA LYS A 18 -12.12 -16.64 -24.92
C LYS A 18 -11.13 -16.51 -23.77
N THR A 19 -10.35 -17.56 -23.55
CA THR A 19 -9.11 -17.52 -22.77
C THR A 19 -7.94 -17.77 -23.71
N VAL A 20 -6.85 -17.02 -23.53
CA VAL A 20 -5.59 -17.17 -24.27
C VAL A 20 -4.41 -17.22 -23.30
N ASN A 21 -3.31 -17.84 -23.72
CA ASN A 21 -2.00 -17.80 -23.07
C ASN A 21 -1.10 -16.81 -23.82
N LEU A 22 -0.50 -15.87 -23.11
CA LEU A 22 0.34 -14.83 -23.70
C LEU A 22 1.57 -15.40 -24.44
N VAL A 23 2.17 -16.49 -23.94
CA VAL A 23 3.31 -17.14 -24.59
C VAL A 23 2.85 -17.96 -25.78
N ASP A 24 1.89 -18.88 -25.58
CA ASP A 24 1.51 -19.84 -26.61
C ASP A 24 0.69 -19.23 -27.77
N ASP A 25 -0.16 -18.24 -27.49
CA ASP A 25 -1.08 -17.66 -28.48
C ASP A 25 -0.57 -16.34 -29.10
N TYR A 26 0.43 -15.70 -28.49
CA TYR A 26 0.96 -14.39 -28.90
C TYR A 26 2.48 -14.34 -29.06
N ASP A 27 3.15 -15.50 -29.01
CA ASP A 27 4.58 -15.67 -29.27
C ASP A 27 5.49 -14.80 -28.39
N VAL A 28 5.08 -14.53 -27.15
CA VAL A 28 5.93 -13.82 -26.16
C VAL A 28 7.11 -14.71 -25.76
N ASN A 29 8.33 -14.15 -25.79
CA ASN A 29 9.54 -14.82 -25.35
C ASN A 29 9.88 -14.46 -23.90
N ASN A 30 9.29 -15.17 -22.95
CA ASN A 30 9.50 -14.90 -21.52
C ASN A 30 10.84 -15.38 -20.94
N LEU A 31 11.84 -15.60 -21.81
CA LEU A 31 13.19 -16.08 -21.51
C LEU A 31 14.29 -15.07 -21.85
N ASP A 32 13.95 -13.92 -22.45
CA ASP A 32 14.89 -12.83 -22.75
C ASP A 32 14.54 -11.55 -21.98
N ASP A 33 15.17 -10.44 -22.36
CA ASP A 33 14.98 -9.10 -21.79
C ASP A 33 14.40 -8.08 -22.79
N GLU A 34 13.73 -8.57 -23.83
CA GLU A 34 13.13 -7.74 -24.88
C GLU A 34 11.71 -7.27 -24.51
N ASP A 35 11.23 -6.23 -25.20
CA ASP A 35 9.93 -5.61 -24.91
C ASP A 35 8.75 -6.48 -25.36
N ASP A 36 7.99 -7.01 -24.41
CA ASP A 36 6.79 -7.83 -24.64
C ASP A 36 5.51 -6.99 -24.80
N SER A 37 5.62 -5.66 -24.65
CA SER A 37 4.47 -4.76 -24.66
C SER A 37 3.61 -4.87 -25.93
N PRO A 38 4.19 -4.96 -27.14
CA PRO A 38 3.39 -5.09 -28.36
C PRO A 38 2.52 -6.36 -28.37
N ALA A 39 3.04 -7.48 -27.86
CA ALA A 39 2.33 -8.75 -27.86
C ALA A 39 1.19 -8.74 -26.83
N LEU A 40 1.42 -8.24 -25.61
CA LEU A 40 0.36 -8.09 -24.61
C LEU A 40 -0.71 -7.10 -25.08
N GLN A 41 -0.33 -5.97 -25.68
CA GLN A 41 -1.32 -5.03 -26.22
C GLN A 41 -2.15 -5.67 -27.35
N LYS A 42 -1.52 -6.45 -28.22
CA LYS A 42 -2.24 -7.20 -29.27
C LYS A 42 -3.24 -8.18 -28.65
N ALA A 43 -2.86 -8.90 -27.60
CA ALA A 43 -3.77 -9.81 -26.89
C ALA A 43 -4.97 -9.07 -26.30
N ILE A 44 -4.74 -7.93 -25.67
CA ILE A 44 -5.81 -7.07 -25.15
C ILE A 44 -6.75 -6.62 -26.27
N ASP A 45 -6.19 -6.19 -27.40
CA ASP A 45 -6.96 -5.70 -28.54
C ASP A 45 -7.84 -6.79 -29.17
N ASP A 46 -7.28 -7.99 -29.37
CA ASP A 46 -8.02 -9.14 -29.88
C ASP A 46 -9.10 -9.62 -28.91
N MET A 47 -8.87 -9.55 -27.60
CA MET A 47 -9.90 -9.91 -26.61
C MET A 47 -11.03 -8.88 -26.58
N THR A 48 -10.71 -7.60 -26.74
CA THR A 48 -11.68 -6.50 -26.66
C THR A 48 -12.74 -6.56 -27.77
N VAL A 49 -12.43 -7.12 -28.94
CA VAL A 49 -13.40 -7.24 -30.05
C VAL A 49 -14.41 -8.39 -29.84
N LEU A 50 -14.23 -9.23 -28.82
CA LEU A 50 -15.12 -10.34 -28.51
C LEU A 50 -16.35 -9.87 -27.71
N ALA A 51 -17.49 -10.53 -27.91
CA ALA A 51 -18.78 -10.12 -27.35
C ALA A 51 -18.77 -9.97 -25.81
N ASN A 52 -18.08 -10.85 -25.10
CA ASN A 52 -17.90 -10.79 -23.64
C ASN A 52 -16.43 -10.57 -23.23
N GLY A 53 -15.61 -10.02 -24.13
CA GLY A 53 -14.18 -9.87 -23.90
C GLY A 53 -13.43 -11.19 -23.74
N GLY A 54 -12.33 -11.17 -22.99
CA GLY A 54 -11.41 -12.29 -22.90
C GLY A 54 -10.56 -12.30 -21.63
N ARG A 55 -10.03 -13.48 -21.32
CA ARG A 55 -9.02 -13.68 -20.28
C ARG A 55 -7.66 -13.94 -20.93
N ILE A 56 -6.64 -13.21 -20.50
CA ILE A 56 -5.25 -13.39 -20.90
C ILE A 56 -4.49 -13.97 -19.71
N ASN A 57 -3.92 -15.16 -19.90
CA ASN A 57 -3.07 -15.80 -18.92
C ASN A 57 -1.61 -15.44 -19.21
N ILE A 58 -0.92 -14.88 -18.22
CA ILE A 58 0.53 -14.65 -18.24
C ILE A 58 1.17 -15.79 -17.43
N PRO A 59 1.79 -16.80 -18.07
CA PRO A 59 2.38 -17.92 -17.35
C PRO A 59 3.66 -17.53 -16.60
N ALA A 60 4.24 -18.45 -15.83
CA ALA A 60 5.53 -18.26 -15.18
C ALA A 60 6.62 -17.83 -16.19
N GLY A 61 7.50 -16.91 -15.80
CA GLY A 61 8.53 -16.36 -16.68
C GLY A 61 8.86 -14.90 -16.38
N THR A 62 9.75 -14.31 -17.19
CA THR A 62 10.12 -12.89 -17.08
C THR A 62 9.48 -12.11 -18.20
N TYR A 63 8.92 -10.94 -17.90
CA TYR A 63 8.24 -10.10 -18.90
C TYR A 63 8.65 -8.65 -18.77
N TYR A 64 8.79 -7.96 -19.90
CA TYR A 64 9.09 -6.53 -19.92
C TYR A 64 7.92 -5.77 -20.53
N PHE A 65 7.29 -4.93 -19.72
CA PHE A 65 6.09 -4.20 -20.11
C PHE A 65 6.25 -2.69 -19.89
N SER A 66 5.64 -1.90 -20.77
CA SER A 66 5.50 -0.46 -20.64
C SER A 66 4.31 0.04 -21.45
N ASN A 67 3.58 1.01 -20.89
CA ASN A 67 2.47 1.71 -21.54
C ASN A 67 1.37 0.81 -22.11
N ILE A 68 1.12 -0.36 -21.50
CA ILE A 68 -0.03 -1.18 -21.83
C ILE A 68 -1.30 -0.40 -21.53
N LEU A 69 -2.29 -0.42 -22.43
CA LEU A 69 -3.62 0.13 -22.21
C LEU A 69 -4.61 -1.02 -22.06
N LEU A 70 -5.06 -1.30 -20.83
CA LEU A 70 -6.14 -2.22 -20.57
C LEU A 70 -7.47 -1.65 -21.09
N LYS A 71 -8.29 -2.54 -21.66
CA LYS A 71 -9.57 -2.22 -22.29
C LYS A 71 -10.72 -3.00 -21.65
N SER A 72 -11.94 -2.59 -21.96
CA SER A 72 -13.15 -3.15 -21.33
C SER A 72 -13.29 -4.65 -21.54
N ASN A 73 -13.80 -5.35 -20.52
CA ASN A 73 -14.05 -6.81 -20.50
C ASN A 73 -12.78 -7.67 -20.67
N VAL A 74 -11.60 -7.09 -20.45
CA VAL A 74 -10.33 -7.83 -20.46
C VAL A 74 -9.91 -8.13 -19.03
N HIS A 75 -9.59 -9.40 -18.81
CA HIS A 75 -9.14 -9.92 -17.53
C HIS A 75 -7.74 -10.53 -17.69
N ILE A 76 -6.79 -10.11 -16.88
CA ILE A 76 -5.42 -10.63 -16.88
C ILE A 76 -5.24 -11.48 -15.62
N THR A 77 -4.81 -12.73 -15.81
CA THR A 77 -4.38 -13.61 -14.72
C THR A 77 -2.91 -13.91 -14.85
N ILE A 78 -2.16 -13.73 -13.76
CA ILE A 78 -0.70 -13.78 -13.77
C ILE A 78 -0.23 -14.89 -12.84
N ASP A 79 0.65 -15.76 -13.33
CA ASP A 79 1.24 -16.82 -12.53
C ASP A 79 2.09 -16.25 -11.38
N THR A 80 2.13 -16.93 -10.23
CA THR A 80 2.90 -16.44 -9.08
C THR A 80 4.42 -16.49 -9.25
N GLU A 81 4.91 -17.22 -10.25
CA GLU A 81 6.32 -17.29 -10.64
C GLU A 81 6.61 -16.33 -11.82
N ALA A 82 5.65 -15.51 -12.25
CA ALA A 82 5.89 -14.43 -13.20
C ALA A 82 6.53 -13.21 -12.52
N ILE A 83 7.51 -12.62 -13.21
CA ILE A 83 8.18 -11.37 -12.82
C ILE A 83 8.00 -10.36 -13.95
N ILE A 84 7.40 -9.23 -13.62
CA ILE A 84 7.22 -8.11 -14.55
C ILE A 84 8.28 -7.05 -14.25
N TYR A 85 9.08 -6.73 -15.27
CA TYR A 85 10.01 -5.61 -15.30
C TYR A 85 9.43 -4.46 -16.15
N PRO A 86 9.78 -3.20 -15.84
CA PRO A 86 9.42 -2.09 -16.71
C PRO A 86 10.34 -2.04 -17.94
N THR A 87 9.76 -1.96 -19.15
CA THR A 87 10.52 -1.56 -20.34
C THR A 87 10.90 -0.08 -20.24
N ASP A 88 12.17 0.25 -20.48
CA ASP A 88 12.66 1.64 -20.44
C ASP A 88 11.94 2.50 -21.49
N PRO A 89 11.29 3.61 -21.10
CA PRO A 89 10.64 4.51 -22.07
C PRO A 89 11.63 5.29 -22.96
N GLY A 90 12.94 5.13 -22.78
CA GLY A 90 13.99 5.82 -23.55
C GLY A 90 14.11 7.32 -23.26
N ASN A 91 13.47 7.78 -22.17
CA ASN A 91 13.49 9.16 -21.70
C ASN A 91 13.17 9.23 -20.19
N ASP A 92 13.29 10.41 -19.58
CA ASP A 92 13.09 10.59 -18.13
C ASP A 92 11.68 11.07 -17.75
N LYS A 93 10.70 10.99 -18.67
CA LYS A 93 9.32 11.36 -18.35
C LYS A 93 8.66 10.30 -17.48
N ASN A 94 7.59 10.71 -16.81
CA ASN A 94 6.74 9.78 -16.08
C ASN A 94 6.14 8.75 -17.03
N TYR A 95 6.13 7.49 -16.63
CA TYR A 95 5.52 6.41 -17.38
C TYR A 95 4.82 5.42 -16.46
N VAL A 96 4.04 4.54 -17.07
CA VAL A 96 3.19 3.57 -16.38
C VAL A 96 3.34 2.24 -17.12
N ILE A 97 3.49 1.14 -16.39
CA ILE A 97 3.55 -0.19 -16.98
C ILE A 97 2.18 -0.55 -17.58
N MET A 98 1.10 -0.37 -16.80
CA MET A 98 -0.28 -0.61 -17.21
C MET A 98 -1.20 0.57 -16.89
N ASN A 99 -1.70 1.22 -17.94
CA ASN A 99 -2.77 2.20 -17.89
C ASN A 99 -4.13 1.49 -17.98
N ILE A 100 -5.07 1.90 -17.15
CA ILE A 100 -6.44 1.40 -17.17
C ILE A 100 -7.36 2.61 -17.36
N GLY A 101 -7.95 2.66 -18.55
CA GLY A 101 -8.69 3.81 -19.05
C GLY A 101 -7.80 4.96 -19.56
N LYS A 102 -8.43 5.90 -20.26
CA LYS A 102 -7.79 7.09 -20.85
C LYS A 102 -8.77 8.26 -20.93
N ASN A 103 -8.26 9.45 -21.25
CA ASN A 103 -9.11 10.61 -21.52
C ASN A 103 -10.11 10.32 -22.64
N ASN A 104 -11.36 10.73 -22.41
CA ASN A 104 -12.50 10.59 -23.32
C ASN A 104 -12.89 9.14 -23.65
N GLU A 105 -12.48 8.17 -22.84
CA GLU A 105 -12.91 6.78 -22.93
C GLU A 105 -13.39 6.28 -21.56
N GLU A 106 -14.40 5.43 -21.55
CA GLU A 106 -14.85 4.70 -20.36
C GLU A 106 -14.42 3.24 -20.48
N THR A 107 -13.71 2.74 -19.47
CA THR A 107 -13.28 1.33 -19.40
C THR A 107 -14.11 0.59 -18.36
N ASN A 108 -14.62 -0.59 -18.67
CA ASN A 108 -15.55 -1.33 -17.81
C ASN A 108 -15.12 -2.80 -17.64
N ASN A 109 -15.40 -3.39 -16.48
CA ASN A 109 -15.29 -4.83 -16.22
C ASN A 109 -13.87 -5.35 -16.48
N ILE A 110 -12.91 -4.92 -15.66
CA ILE A 110 -11.52 -5.36 -15.80
C ILE A 110 -11.07 -6.10 -14.56
N SER A 111 -10.07 -6.97 -14.71
CA SER A 111 -9.27 -7.42 -13.58
C SER A 111 -7.82 -7.68 -13.96
N VAL A 112 -6.91 -7.41 -13.03
CA VAL A 112 -5.53 -7.91 -13.06
C VAL A 112 -5.27 -8.57 -11.73
N ARG A 113 -4.97 -9.87 -11.74
CA ARG A 113 -4.82 -10.65 -10.51
C ARG A 113 -3.88 -11.83 -10.67
N GLY A 114 -3.28 -12.25 -9.57
CA GLY A 114 -2.49 -13.46 -9.50
C GLY A 114 -3.36 -14.72 -9.51
N VAL A 115 -2.78 -15.83 -9.96
CA VAL A 115 -3.36 -17.18 -9.82
C VAL A 115 -2.72 -17.83 -8.60
N ASP A 116 -3.51 -18.24 -7.61
CA ASP A 116 -3.04 -18.93 -6.40
C ASP A 116 -2.05 -18.15 -5.48
N GLY A 117 -1.81 -16.87 -5.74
CA GLY A 117 -1.02 -15.98 -4.88
C GLY A 117 -0.51 -14.75 -5.62
N GLN A 118 0.47 -14.08 -5.01
CA GLN A 118 1.03 -12.84 -5.57
C GLN A 118 1.96 -13.10 -6.76
N TYR A 119 1.87 -12.26 -7.78
CA TYR A 119 2.89 -12.10 -8.82
C TYR A 119 3.85 -10.97 -8.47
N THR A 120 5.03 -10.98 -9.09
CA THR A 120 6.08 -9.98 -8.78
C THR A 120 6.15 -8.90 -9.85
N VAL A 121 6.27 -7.65 -9.41
CA VAL A 121 6.67 -6.50 -10.24
C VAL A 121 7.97 -5.95 -9.67
N ASP A 122 9.05 -5.96 -10.43
CA ASP A 122 10.36 -5.49 -9.97
C ASP A 122 10.75 -4.22 -10.72
N ILE A 123 10.60 -3.09 -10.03
CA ILE A 123 11.00 -1.77 -10.54
C ILE A 123 12.30 -1.26 -9.90
N SER A 124 12.93 -2.05 -9.01
CA SER A 124 14.18 -1.66 -8.33
C SER A 124 15.35 -1.46 -9.30
N LYS A 125 15.26 -2.03 -10.50
CA LYS A 125 16.25 -1.92 -11.57
C LYS A 125 15.85 -0.92 -12.67
N ALA A 126 14.74 -0.19 -12.48
CA ALA A 126 14.29 0.77 -13.47
C ALA A 126 15.31 1.90 -13.63
N ARG A 127 15.84 2.10 -14.85
CA ARG A 127 16.72 3.24 -15.15
C ARG A 127 16.04 4.58 -14.85
N ASN A 128 14.76 4.69 -15.19
CA ASN A 128 13.96 5.88 -14.92
C ASN A 128 13.09 5.62 -13.67
N PRO A 129 13.33 6.35 -12.55
CA PRO A 129 12.56 6.16 -11.32
C PRO A 129 11.15 6.75 -11.39
N ASN A 130 10.72 7.35 -12.52
CA ASN A 130 9.41 7.96 -12.67
C ASN A 130 8.36 6.95 -13.15
N VAL A 131 8.24 5.82 -12.47
CA VAL A 131 7.47 4.63 -12.90
C VAL A 131 6.29 4.35 -11.98
N ARG A 132 5.21 3.81 -12.54
CA ARG A 132 4.07 3.27 -11.80
C ARG A 132 3.72 1.91 -12.40
N MET A 133 3.21 0.98 -11.59
CA MET A 133 2.62 -0.23 -12.16
C MET A 133 1.26 0.08 -12.78
N PHE A 134 0.37 0.68 -11.99
CA PHE A 134 -1.00 0.95 -12.42
C PHE A 134 -1.35 2.43 -12.34
N GLN A 135 -1.95 2.95 -13.41
CA GLN A 135 -2.68 4.22 -13.40
C GLN A 135 -4.12 3.98 -13.84
N LEU A 136 -5.08 4.36 -13.00
CA LEU A 136 -6.51 4.20 -13.26
C LEU A 136 -7.15 5.56 -13.47
N ILE A 137 -7.81 5.76 -14.62
CA ILE A 137 -8.65 6.92 -14.91
C ILE A 137 -9.92 6.51 -15.67
N ASN A 138 -11.10 6.90 -15.17
CA ASN A 138 -12.42 6.56 -15.74
C ASN A 138 -12.67 5.06 -15.99
N VAL A 139 -12.41 4.25 -14.97
CA VAL A 139 -12.64 2.79 -14.99
C VAL A 139 -13.79 2.42 -14.08
N LYS A 140 -14.68 1.53 -14.52
CA LYS A 140 -15.80 1.02 -13.72
C LYS A 140 -15.72 -0.49 -13.56
N ASN A 141 -16.12 -1.00 -12.40
CA ASN A 141 -16.15 -2.43 -12.10
C ASN A 141 -14.76 -3.07 -12.30
N PHE A 142 -13.81 -2.70 -11.44
CA PHE A 142 -12.41 -3.13 -11.56
C PHE A 142 -11.89 -3.93 -10.37
N LEU A 143 -10.95 -4.83 -10.63
CA LEU A 143 -10.19 -5.54 -9.61
C LEU A 143 -8.69 -5.44 -9.90
N ILE A 144 -7.91 -4.95 -8.94
CA ILE A 144 -6.44 -5.07 -8.92
C ILE A 144 -6.08 -5.90 -7.71
N ALA A 145 -5.46 -7.06 -7.91
CA ALA A 145 -5.18 -7.96 -6.81
C ALA A 145 -3.83 -8.66 -6.92
N ASP A 146 -3.35 -9.11 -5.76
CA ASP A 146 -2.25 -10.07 -5.64
C ASP A 146 -0.93 -9.56 -6.28
N MET A 147 -0.64 -8.27 -6.14
CA MET A 147 0.63 -7.68 -6.61
C MET A 147 1.67 -7.66 -5.49
N HIS A 148 2.90 -8.07 -5.76
CA HIS A 148 4.05 -7.79 -4.93
C HIS A 148 5.07 -6.95 -5.69
N MET A 149 5.23 -5.68 -5.29
CA MET A 149 6.17 -4.76 -5.92
C MET A 149 7.48 -4.67 -5.14
N ILE A 150 8.59 -4.84 -5.85
CA ILE A 150 9.94 -4.54 -5.37
C ILE A 150 10.32 -3.17 -5.92
N ASP A 151 10.36 -2.18 -5.03
CA ASP A 151 10.78 -0.80 -5.33
C ASP A 151 12.22 -0.55 -4.85
N ASP A 152 12.77 0.59 -5.22
CA ASP A 152 14.00 1.15 -4.65
C ASP A 152 13.89 2.67 -4.54
N ASN A 153 12.93 3.14 -3.73
CA ASN A 153 12.64 4.56 -3.55
C ASN A 153 12.34 5.32 -4.86
N THR A 154 11.70 4.65 -5.82
CA THR A 154 11.26 5.31 -7.05
C THR A 154 10.19 6.37 -6.75
N LYS A 155 9.95 7.23 -7.74
CA LYS A 155 8.89 8.24 -7.65
C LYS A 155 7.56 7.61 -8.05
N PHE A 156 6.51 8.07 -7.36
CA PHE A 156 5.11 7.68 -7.48
C PHE A 156 4.72 6.44 -6.67
N SER A 157 3.46 6.40 -6.27
CA SER A 157 2.90 5.19 -5.72
C SER A 157 2.70 4.15 -6.81
N ALA A 158 2.83 2.86 -6.47
CA ALA A 158 2.67 1.75 -7.40
C ALA A 158 1.32 1.79 -8.15
N ILE A 159 0.25 2.09 -7.41
CA ILE A 159 -1.12 2.19 -7.89
C ILE A 159 -1.58 3.63 -7.70
N THR A 160 -1.94 4.28 -8.81
CA THR A 160 -2.45 5.66 -8.78
C THR A 160 -3.84 5.75 -9.38
N MET A 161 -4.72 6.49 -8.70
CA MET A 161 -6.06 6.79 -9.21
C MET A 161 -6.23 8.28 -9.41
N GLY A 162 -6.73 8.67 -10.58
CA GLY A 162 -6.92 10.06 -10.98
C GLY A 162 -8.27 10.30 -11.63
N TYR A 163 -8.47 11.55 -12.05
CA TYR A 163 -9.64 11.95 -12.82
C TYR A 163 -9.33 11.94 -14.32
N SER A 164 -10.40 11.98 -15.12
CA SER A 164 -10.37 12.09 -16.57
C SER A 164 -11.52 13.00 -17.03
N THR A 165 -11.54 13.34 -18.32
CA THR A 165 -12.69 13.97 -18.96
C THR A 165 -13.41 12.94 -19.82
N TYR A 166 -14.74 12.86 -19.75
CA TYR A 166 -15.55 12.01 -20.61
C TYR A 166 -16.85 12.71 -20.98
N LYS A 167 -17.12 12.86 -22.28
CA LYS A 167 -18.31 13.54 -22.80
C LYS A 167 -18.52 14.96 -22.24
N GLY A 168 -17.42 15.68 -22.01
CA GLY A 168 -17.43 17.05 -21.46
C GLY A 168 -17.48 17.14 -19.94
N GLU A 169 -17.58 16.01 -19.24
CA GLU A 169 -17.66 15.96 -17.78
C GLU A 169 -16.36 15.43 -17.16
N TYR A 170 -16.07 15.87 -15.93
CA TYR A 170 -14.99 15.31 -15.14
C TYR A 170 -15.47 14.04 -14.42
N VAL A 171 -14.72 12.96 -14.62
CA VAL A 171 -15.06 11.62 -14.14
C VAL A 171 -13.89 11.00 -13.40
N SER A 172 -14.18 10.05 -12.53
CA SER A 172 -13.20 9.26 -11.77
C SER A 172 -13.51 7.79 -11.97
N SER A 173 -12.57 6.93 -11.59
CA SER A 173 -12.86 5.50 -11.51
C SER A 173 -13.86 5.21 -10.38
N GLU A 174 -14.69 4.18 -10.54
CA GLU A 174 -15.71 3.81 -9.57
C GLU A 174 -16.00 2.31 -9.53
N ASN A 175 -16.56 1.82 -8.43
CA ASN A 175 -16.93 0.41 -8.25
C ASN A 175 -15.70 -0.49 -8.44
N GLY A 176 -14.81 -0.54 -7.45
CA GLY A 176 -13.64 -1.39 -7.56
C GLY A 176 -13.10 -1.94 -6.27
N VAL A 177 -12.24 -2.94 -6.42
CA VAL A 177 -11.52 -3.58 -5.33
C VAL A 177 -10.02 -3.55 -5.63
N VAL A 178 -9.24 -3.13 -4.64
CA VAL A 178 -7.78 -3.31 -4.64
C VAL A 178 -7.43 -4.15 -3.43
N ARG A 179 -6.89 -5.36 -3.63
CA ARG A 179 -6.62 -6.27 -2.51
C ARG A 179 -5.35 -7.08 -2.61
N ASP A 180 -4.83 -7.48 -1.45
CA ASP A 180 -3.71 -8.42 -1.34
C ASP A 180 -2.47 -7.91 -2.09
N CYS A 181 -2.26 -6.60 -2.08
CA CYS A 181 -1.15 -5.92 -2.76
C CYS A 181 -0.09 -5.48 -1.75
N SER A 182 1.18 -5.50 -2.18
CA SER A 182 2.34 -5.18 -1.35
C SER A 182 3.40 -4.38 -2.10
N ILE A 183 4.16 -3.54 -1.38
CA ILE A 183 5.34 -2.83 -1.90
C ILE A 183 6.49 -2.88 -0.89
N LEU A 184 7.72 -3.02 -1.38
CA LEU A 184 8.96 -2.92 -0.59
C LEU A 184 9.69 -1.61 -0.86
N LYS A 185 10.38 -1.05 0.15
CA LYS A 185 11.31 0.09 0.00
C LYS A 185 10.72 1.31 -0.71
N ALA A 186 9.49 1.66 -0.36
CA ALA A 186 8.85 2.82 -0.98
C ALA A 186 9.41 4.15 -0.44
N HIS A 187 9.49 5.12 -1.35
CA HIS A 187 9.86 6.49 -1.03
C HIS A 187 8.85 7.16 -0.08
N TYR A 188 9.32 7.96 0.90
CA TYR A 188 8.48 8.62 1.92
C TYR A 188 7.22 9.31 1.35
N GLY A 189 7.39 10.08 0.27
CA GLY A 189 6.33 10.83 -0.39
C GLY A 189 5.35 10.00 -1.23
N TYR A 190 5.56 8.69 -1.36
CA TYR A 190 4.82 7.78 -2.23
C TYR A 190 4.41 6.51 -1.47
N GLY A 191 4.43 5.32 -2.08
CA GLY A 191 4.01 4.07 -1.42
C GLY A 191 3.21 3.13 -2.32
N LEU A 192 2.29 2.35 -1.75
CA LEU A 192 1.55 1.36 -2.52
C LEU A 192 0.41 2.00 -3.33
N ILE A 193 -0.48 2.74 -2.67
CA ILE A 193 -1.67 3.34 -3.30
C ILE A 193 -1.69 4.85 -3.05
N GLN A 194 -1.94 5.62 -4.11
CA GLN A 194 -2.35 7.01 -4.02
C GLN A 194 -3.62 7.29 -4.81
N SER A 195 -4.63 7.84 -4.13
CA SER A 195 -5.89 8.23 -4.75
C SER A 195 -6.12 9.74 -4.73
N GLN A 196 -6.24 10.33 -5.92
CA GLN A 196 -6.63 11.71 -6.16
C GLN A 196 -8.14 11.82 -6.48
N ALA A 197 -8.68 10.84 -7.21
CA ALA A 197 -10.10 10.79 -7.53
C ALA A 197 -10.58 9.35 -7.69
N LEU A 198 -11.58 8.96 -6.89
CA LEU A 198 -12.09 7.59 -6.83
C LEU A 198 -13.46 7.55 -6.15
N LYS A 199 -14.32 6.61 -6.56
CA LYS A 199 -15.65 6.44 -5.95
C LYS A 199 -15.95 4.97 -5.64
N ASN A 200 -16.72 4.71 -4.60
CA ASN A 200 -17.22 3.37 -4.25
C ASN A 200 -16.14 2.27 -4.41
N THR A 201 -15.07 2.36 -3.63
CA THR A 201 -13.91 1.47 -3.77
C THR A 201 -13.50 0.88 -2.43
N PHE A 202 -13.14 -0.40 -2.45
CA PHE A 202 -12.72 -1.15 -1.28
C PHE A 202 -11.26 -1.59 -1.38
N PHE A 203 -10.47 -1.20 -0.39
CA PHE A 203 -9.07 -1.60 -0.22
C PHE A 203 -8.97 -2.68 0.85
N LYS A 204 -8.29 -3.79 0.58
CA LYS A 204 -8.24 -4.91 1.54
C LYS A 204 -6.89 -5.60 1.57
N ASN A 205 -6.33 -5.81 2.77
CA ASN A 205 -5.05 -6.51 2.96
C ASN A 205 -3.92 -5.88 2.13
N CYS A 206 -3.72 -4.57 2.30
CA CYS A 206 -2.68 -3.82 1.62
C CYS A 206 -1.49 -3.62 2.57
N TRP A 207 -0.28 -3.81 2.08
CA TRP A 207 0.94 -3.76 2.89
C TRP A 207 2.04 -2.94 2.24
N GLY A 208 2.76 -2.13 3.01
CA GLY A 208 3.91 -1.38 2.49
C GLY A 208 5.07 -1.32 3.47
N GLU A 209 6.27 -1.61 2.98
CA GLU A 209 7.51 -1.22 3.63
C GLU A 209 7.98 0.12 3.04
N GLY A 210 8.12 1.14 3.88
CA GLY A 210 8.38 2.51 3.43
C GLY A 210 7.14 3.24 2.91
N GLY A 211 7.24 4.57 2.78
CA GLY A 211 6.21 5.42 2.21
C GLY A 211 4.87 5.35 2.94
N VAL A 212 3.78 5.45 2.17
CA VAL A 212 2.40 5.34 2.65
C VAL A 212 1.67 4.20 1.95
N THR A 213 1.09 3.28 2.71
CA THR A 213 0.39 2.14 2.11
C THR A 213 -0.91 2.56 1.42
N LEU A 214 -1.80 3.26 2.13
CA LEU A 214 -3.01 3.84 1.56
C LEU A 214 -3.01 5.36 1.71
N ARG A 215 -2.72 6.07 0.62
CA ARG A 215 -2.64 7.53 0.58
C ARG A 215 -3.85 8.14 -0.12
N LEU A 216 -4.82 8.57 0.68
CA LEU A 216 -6.00 9.31 0.23
C LEU A 216 -5.68 10.82 0.22
N GLU A 217 -4.82 11.22 -0.71
CA GLU A 217 -4.34 12.59 -0.84
C GLU A 217 -4.70 13.22 -2.18
N THR A 218 -5.55 14.24 -2.13
CA THR A 218 -6.12 14.92 -3.30
C THR A 218 -5.37 16.22 -3.62
N GLY A 219 -4.04 16.15 -3.72
CA GLY A 219 -3.14 17.30 -3.90
C GLY A 219 -2.70 17.65 -5.33
N LEU A 220 -3.33 17.09 -6.36
CA LEU A 220 -2.99 17.43 -7.74
C LEU A 220 -3.44 18.86 -8.07
N ASN A 221 -2.48 19.77 -8.34
CA ASN A 221 -2.74 21.20 -8.54
C ASN A 221 -3.87 21.49 -9.54
N ILE A 222 -3.83 20.91 -10.74
CA ILE A 222 -4.85 21.16 -11.77
C ILE A 222 -6.25 20.69 -11.32
N MET A 223 -6.32 19.57 -10.61
CA MET A 223 -7.58 19.06 -10.06
C MET A 223 -8.13 19.99 -8.97
N ASN A 224 -7.23 20.51 -8.13
CA ASN A 224 -7.54 21.48 -7.08
C ASN A 224 -8.02 22.81 -7.67
N GLU A 225 -7.37 23.34 -8.71
CA GLU A 225 -7.78 24.58 -9.37
C GLU A 225 -9.14 24.44 -10.07
N LEU A 226 -9.38 23.29 -10.71
CA LEU A 226 -10.65 22.98 -11.35
C LEU A 226 -11.76 22.61 -10.36
N GLN A 227 -11.42 22.30 -9.11
CA GLN A 227 -12.36 21.82 -8.07
C GLN A 227 -13.12 20.56 -8.51
N VAL A 228 -12.39 19.59 -9.07
CA VAL A 228 -12.92 18.31 -9.59
C VAL A 228 -12.27 17.13 -8.86
N GLY A 229 -12.69 15.90 -9.20
CA GLY A 229 -12.14 14.69 -8.60
C GLY A 229 -12.61 14.48 -7.17
N GLY A 230 -11.73 13.98 -6.29
CA GLY A 230 -12.05 13.66 -4.91
C GLY A 230 -12.33 12.17 -4.66
N ASN A 231 -12.20 11.77 -3.41
CA ASN A 231 -12.44 10.41 -2.92
C ASN A 231 -13.82 10.33 -2.27
N PHE A 232 -14.71 9.47 -2.75
CA PHE A 232 -16.08 9.31 -2.23
C PHE A 232 -16.42 7.85 -1.99
N ASP A 233 -17.02 7.54 -0.84
CA ASP A 233 -17.43 6.18 -0.49
C ASP A 233 -16.24 5.20 -0.62
N VAL A 234 -15.16 5.54 0.08
CA VAL A 234 -13.93 4.74 0.11
C VAL A 234 -13.91 3.91 1.38
N TYR A 235 -13.63 2.63 1.21
CA TYR A 235 -13.63 1.66 2.29
C TYR A 235 -12.29 0.94 2.36
N GLY A 236 -11.85 0.59 3.56
CA GLY A 236 -10.56 -0.06 3.77
C GLY A 236 -10.61 -1.09 4.88
N LYS A 237 -9.91 -2.22 4.69
CA LYS A 237 -9.73 -3.23 5.73
C LYS A 237 -8.32 -3.79 5.74
N ASN A 238 -7.73 -3.93 6.93
CA ASN A 238 -6.39 -4.51 7.12
C ASN A 238 -5.33 -3.78 6.27
N ILE A 239 -5.04 -2.53 6.64
CA ILE A 239 -4.00 -1.72 6.00
C ILE A 239 -2.78 -1.72 6.91
N TYR A 240 -1.64 -2.19 6.41
CA TYR A 240 -0.41 -2.33 7.18
C TYR A 240 0.75 -1.52 6.61
N CYS A 241 1.58 -0.92 7.47
CA CYS A 241 2.87 -0.38 7.05
C CYS A 241 3.98 -0.66 8.05
N GLU A 242 5.20 -0.87 7.55
CA GLU A 242 6.40 -0.82 8.38
C GLU A 242 7.53 0.03 7.79
N ASN A 243 8.41 0.53 8.64
CA ASN A 243 9.60 1.30 8.25
C ASN A 243 9.29 2.49 7.31
N GLY A 244 8.14 3.14 7.52
CA GLY A 244 7.57 4.10 6.58
C GLY A 244 7.04 5.38 7.21
N ASN A 245 6.29 6.15 6.42
CA ASN A 245 5.60 7.34 6.86
C ASN A 245 4.29 6.98 7.58
N ALA A 246 3.39 6.25 6.91
CA ALA A 246 2.11 5.84 7.51
C ALA A 246 1.45 4.63 6.82
N ALA A 247 0.65 3.87 7.55
CA ALA A 247 -0.24 2.89 6.93
C ALA A 247 -1.39 3.57 6.19
N LEU A 248 -2.01 4.58 6.81
CA LEU A 248 -3.10 5.37 6.23
C LEU A 248 -2.76 6.87 6.28
N MET A 249 -2.95 7.56 5.16
CA MET A 249 -2.93 9.01 5.10
C MET A 249 -4.21 9.56 4.47
N ILE A 250 -4.81 10.56 5.12
CA ILE A 250 -5.99 11.29 4.64
C ILE A 250 -5.61 12.77 4.56
N SER A 251 -5.62 13.36 3.37
CA SER A 251 -5.21 14.76 3.16
C SER A 251 -5.95 15.41 1.99
N PRO A 252 -6.95 16.27 2.24
CA PRO A 252 -7.86 16.76 1.21
C PRO A 252 -7.29 17.91 0.36
N HIS A 253 -6.20 18.56 0.79
CA HIS A 253 -5.72 19.82 0.18
C HIS A 253 -6.88 20.81 0.02
N SER A 254 -7.25 21.20 -1.20
CA SER A 254 -8.37 22.11 -1.47
C SER A 254 -9.62 21.41 -2.03
N VAL A 255 -9.69 20.08 -2.01
CA VAL A 255 -10.80 19.29 -2.58
C VAL A 255 -11.77 18.86 -1.47
N LYS A 256 -13.07 18.95 -1.76
CA LYS A 256 -14.13 18.46 -0.87
C LYS A 256 -14.43 17.01 -1.19
N ASN A 257 -14.01 16.12 -0.30
CA ASN A 257 -14.11 14.68 -0.42
C ASN A 257 -15.34 14.15 0.32
N GLY A 258 -15.74 12.93 -0.02
CA GLY A 258 -16.86 12.22 0.58
C GLY A 258 -16.47 11.44 1.83
N HIS A 259 -17.27 10.40 2.10
CA HIS A 259 -17.08 9.49 3.22
C HIS A 259 -15.91 8.52 2.98
N VAL A 260 -15.16 8.26 4.06
CA VAL A 260 -14.14 7.20 4.13
C VAL A 260 -14.36 6.37 5.39
N GLU A 261 -14.37 5.04 5.29
CA GLU A 261 -14.38 4.13 6.44
C GLU A 261 -13.25 3.11 6.37
N ILE A 262 -12.31 3.16 7.32
CA ILE A 262 -11.19 2.23 7.42
C ILE A 262 -11.26 1.42 8.72
N ASP A 263 -11.15 0.10 8.60
CA ASP A 263 -11.21 -0.87 9.70
C ASP A 263 -9.95 -1.73 9.76
N GLY A 264 -9.15 -1.58 10.81
CA GLY A 264 -7.91 -2.34 10.96
C GLY A 264 -6.75 -1.67 10.24
N VAL A 265 -6.10 -0.77 10.96
CA VAL A 265 -4.84 -0.15 10.55
C VAL A 265 -3.78 -0.59 11.54
N GLU A 266 -2.71 -1.21 11.05
CA GLU A 266 -1.57 -1.58 11.88
C GLU A 266 -0.27 -1.00 11.31
N ALA A 267 0.57 -0.46 12.17
CA ALA A 267 1.87 0.02 11.73
C ALA A 267 2.97 -0.32 12.72
N LYS A 268 4.18 -0.53 12.20
CA LYS A 268 5.36 -0.84 13.00
C LYS A 268 6.53 0.01 12.54
N ASN A 269 7.18 0.72 13.46
CA ASN A 269 8.33 1.55 13.11
C ASN A 269 8.00 2.54 11.97
N THR A 270 6.85 3.21 12.07
CA THR A 270 6.43 4.24 11.11
C THR A 270 6.31 5.58 11.81
N GLY A 271 6.34 6.68 11.05
CA GLY A 271 6.11 8.00 11.63
C GLY A 271 4.75 8.04 12.32
N PHE A 272 3.73 7.49 11.67
CA PHE A 272 2.36 7.40 12.16
C PHE A 272 1.74 6.06 11.74
N ALA A 273 0.78 5.51 12.48
CA ALA A 273 -0.11 4.50 11.88
C ALA A 273 -1.12 5.19 10.96
N VAL A 274 -1.73 6.27 11.45
CA VAL A 274 -2.70 7.08 10.71
C VAL A 274 -2.29 8.55 10.73
N ARG A 275 -2.27 9.19 9.57
CA ARG A 275 -2.03 10.62 9.43
C ARG A 275 -3.20 11.33 8.76
N ILE A 276 -3.84 12.25 9.47
CA ILE A 276 -4.97 13.04 9.01
C ILE A 276 -4.53 14.51 8.95
N GLY A 277 -4.42 15.03 7.73
CA GLY A 277 -4.02 16.40 7.43
C GLY A 277 -5.23 17.29 7.23
N LYS A 278 -5.27 18.47 7.87
CA LYS A 278 -6.27 19.49 7.51
C LYS A 278 -6.13 19.93 6.06
N GLY A 279 -7.23 20.40 5.48
CA GLY A 279 -7.21 21.07 4.19
C GLY A 279 -6.45 22.38 4.23
N TYR A 280 -5.97 22.81 3.08
CA TYR A 280 -5.34 24.12 2.90
C TYR A 280 -5.48 24.58 1.45
N VAL A 281 -5.21 25.86 1.23
CA VAL A 281 -5.09 26.44 -0.10
C VAL A 281 -3.75 27.16 -0.23
N THR A 282 -3.18 27.10 -1.41
CA THR A 282 -2.04 27.95 -1.78
C THR A 282 -2.51 29.39 -1.99
N LYS A 283 -1.58 30.35 -1.97
CA LYS A 283 -1.88 31.76 -2.28
C LYS A 283 -2.56 31.94 -3.64
N TYR A 284 -2.19 31.12 -4.63
CA TYR A 284 -2.80 31.16 -5.95
C TYR A 284 -4.25 30.67 -5.91
N GLN A 285 -4.51 29.53 -5.27
CA GLN A 285 -5.88 29.00 -5.11
C GLN A 285 -6.78 29.97 -4.33
N ASP A 286 -6.26 30.59 -3.27
CA ASP A 286 -6.97 31.63 -2.52
C ASP A 286 -7.35 32.83 -3.42
N SER A 287 -6.46 33.24 -4.32
CA SER A 287 -6.75 34.29 -5.32
C SER A 287 -7.85 33.91 -6.33
N LEU A 288 -8.13 32.61 -6.49
CA LEU A 288 -9.24 32.08 -7.29
C LEU A 288 -10.53 31.93 -6.46
N GLY A 289 -10.54 32.30 -5.18
CA GLY A 289 -11.66 32.11 -4.26
C GLY A 289 -11.87 30.65 -3.84
N ILE A 290 -10.88 29.79 -4.03
CA ILE A 290 -10.92 28.39 -3.60
C ILE A 290 -10.70 28.36 -2.09
N THR A 291 -11.44 27.48 -1.42
CA THR A 291 -11.33 27.27 0.03
C THR A 291 -10.63 25.93 0.33
N PRO A 292 -10.09 25.76 1.55
CA PRO A 292 -9.59 24.48 2.01
C PRO A 292 -10.59 23.33 1.83
N GLY A 293 -10.06 22.17 1.49
CA GLY A 293 -10.79 20.91 1.34
C GLY A 293 -11.03 20.23 2.67
N TYR A 294 -11.85 19.18 2.64
CA TYR A 294 -12.17 18.35 3.80
C TYR A 294 -12.62 16.95 3.35
N TYR A 295 -12.69 16.01 4.27
CA TYR A 295 -13.47 14.77 4.12
C TYR A 295 -14.80 14.89 4.85
N ALA A 296 -15.80 14.08 4.48
CA ALA A 296 -17.11 14.14 5.13
C ALA A 296 -17.00 13.78 6.62
N SER A 297 -17.73 14.50 7.49
CA SER A 297 -17.73 14.28 8.95
C SER A 297 -18.29 12.92 9.38
N THR A 298 -18.89 12.18 8.44
CA THR A 298 -19.31 10.80 8.64
C THR A 298 -18.15 9.81 8.55
N SER A 299 -16.92 10.25 8.22
CA SER A 299 -15.77 9.38 8.03
C SER A 299 -15.35 8.68 9.33
N ILE A 300 -14.86 7.44 9.21
CA ILE A 300 -14.55 6.56 10.34
C ILE A 300 -13.18 5.92 10.14
N VAL A 301 -12.38 5.89 11.19
CA VAL A 301 -11.16 5.09 11.28
C VAL A 301 -11.21 4.32 12.61
N LYS A 302 -11.16 2.99 12.55
CA LYS A 302 -11.27 2.17 13.77
C LYS A 302 -10.28 1.01 13.78
N ASN A 303 -9.97 0.53 14.97
CA ASN A 303 -9.04 -0.58 15.20
C ASN A 303 -7.64 -0.20 14.70
N VAL A 304 -7.02 0.80 15.34
CA VAL A 304 -5.73 1.37 14.95
C VAL A 304 -4.66 0.96 15.95
N LYS A 305 -3.61 0.32 15.47
CA LYS A 305 -2.51 -0.17 16.29
C LYS A 305 -1.17 0.34 15.76
N ALA A 306 -0.36 0.93 16.64
CA ALA A 306 1.01 1.31 16.32
C ALA A 306 1.99 0.63 17.26
N SER A 307 3.05 0.05 16.69
CA SER A 307 4.20 -0.44 17.44
C SER A 307 5.39 0.48 17.21
N TYR A 308 5.95 0.98 18.30
CA TYR A 308 7.11 1.86 18.31
C TYR A 308 8.30 1.25 17.57
N GLY A 309 9.14 2.11 17.02
CA GLY A 309 10.42 1.76 16.43
C GLY A 309 11.29 3.00 16.25
N CYS A 310 12.57 2.79 15.92
CA CYS A 310 13.60 3.84 15.98
C CYS A 310 14.05 4.39 14.63
N THR A 311 13.56 3.85 13.52
CA THR A 311 14.05 4.16 12.16
C THR A 311 12.91 4.38 11.17
N ALA A 312 11.80 4.92 11.64
CA ALA A 312 10.70 5.36 10.80
C ALA A 312 11.15 6.44 9.82
N GLN A 313 10.41 6.61 8.72
CA GLN A 313 10.62 7.73 7.81
C GLN A 313 9.84 8.96 8.31
N VAL A 314 10.53 10.00 8.77
CA VAL A 314 9.90 11.21 9.34
C VAL A 314 10.43 12.47 8.65
N LYS A 315 9.54 13.42 8.33
CA LYS A 315 9.94 14.73 7.77
C LYS A 315 10.13 15.77 8.87
N ALA A 316 11.04 16.71 8.63
CA ALA A 316 11.37 17.78 9.58
C ALA A 316 10.16 18.57 10.10
N LYS A 317 9.15 18.80 9.26
CA LYS A 317 7.90 19.48 9.67
C LYS A 317 7.10 18.75 10.75
N HIS A 318 7.40 17.48 10.99
CA HIS A 318 6.73 16.63 11.98
C HIS A 318 7.52 16.49 13.28
N PHE A 319 8.78 16.95 13.34
CA PHE A 319 9.60 16.84 14.55
C PHE A 319 8.98 17.55 15.75
N LYS A 320 8.21 18.62 15.51
CA LYS A 320 7.45 19.32 16.56
C LYS A 320 6.38 18.45 17.26
N TYR A 321 6.03 17.28 16.71
CA TYR A 321 5.10 16.33 17.33
C TYR A 321 5.83 15.17 18.03
N MET A 322 7.16 15.15 17.98
CA MET A 322 7.96 14.15 18.67
C MET A 322 8.22 14.61 20.10
N PRO A 323 8.15 13.70 21.10
CA PRO A 323 8.56 14.01 22.46
C PRO A 323 9.99 14.54 22.50
N CYS A 324 10.25 15.55 23.33
CA CYS A 324 11.54 16.24 23.38
C CYS A 324 12.70 15.28 23.71
N GLU A 325 12.43 14.26 24.52
CA GLU A 325 13.35 13.20 24.93
C GLU A 325 13.90 12.38 23.74
N GLU A 326 13.16 12.33 22.64
CA GLU A 326 13.44 11.48 21.48
C GLU A 326 14.06 12.24 20.29
N ILE A 327 14.01 13.59 20.29
CA ILE A 327 14.47 14.43 19.16
C ILE A 327 15.95 14.21 18.84
N GLN A 328 16.77 13.93 19.85
CA GLN A 328 18.19 13.61 19.70
C GLN A 328 18.47 12.35 18.86
N TRP A 329 17.48 11.46 18.67
CA TRP A 329 17.63 10.23 17.91
C TRP A 329 17.20 10.38 16.45
N ILE A 330 16.89 11.59 16.00
CA ILE A 330 16.68 11.89 14.59
C ILE A 330 18.05 11.86 13.89
N ALA A 331 18.15 11.08 12.81
CA ALA A 331 19.36 11.03 12.00
C ALA A 331 19.69 12.42 11.42
N SER A 332 20.99 12.71 11.27
CA SER A 332 21.44 13.98 10.66
C SER A 332 21.27 14.01 9.14
N ASP A 333 21.32 12.85 8.50
CA ASP A 333 21.26 12.68 7.07
C ASP A 333 19.86 12.24 6.61
N TYR A 334 19.53 12.59 5.37
CA TYR A 334 18.33 12.09 4.72
C TYR A 334 18.44 10.58 4.46
N ASN A 335 17.29 9.91 4.56
CA ASN A 335 17.09 8.59 3.99
C ASN A 335 17.36 8.59 2.47
N PRO A 336 17.50 7.42 1.83
CA PRO A 336 17.69 7.31 0.38
C PRO A 336 16.62 8.01 -0.47
N ASP A 337 15.42 8.25 0.08
CA ASP A 337 14.37 9.05 -0.56
C ASP A 337 14.72 10.55 -0.70
N GLY A 338 15.74 11.04 0.00
CA GLY A 338 16.27 12.40 -0.10
C GLY A 338 15.41 13.49 0.54
N GLU A 339 14.37 13.14 1.30
CA GLU A 339 13.47 14.12 1.91
C GLU A 339 13.01 13.79 3.34
N SER A 340 13.13 12.54 3.78
CA SER A 340 12.82 12.08 5.13
C SER A 340 14.08 11.72 5.90
N TYR A 341 13.97 11.65 7.22
CA TYR A 341 15.03 11.24 8.13
C TYR A 341 14.64 9.93 8.79
N ALA A 342 15.61 9.06 9.07
CA ALA A 342 15.42 7.97 10.01
C ALA A 342 15.22 8.58 11.41
N ALA A 343 14.11 8.27 12.05
CA ALA A 343 13.78 8.79 13.37
C ALA A 343 12.90 7.80 14.13
N PRO A 344 12.78 7.96 15.45
CA PRO A 344 11.73 7.33 16.23
C PRO A 344 10.32 7.52 15.63
N ALA A 345 9.48 6.52 15.83
CA ALA A 345 8.06 6.60 15.55
C ALA A 345 7.43 7.75 16.35
N VAL A 346 6.65 8.62 15.69
CA VAL A 346 6.21 9.89 16.29
C VAL A 346 5.03 9.67 17.23
N CYS A 347 3.96 9.07 16.72
CA CYS A 347 2.77 8.71 17.48
C CYS A 347 1.92 7.69 16.71
N ASN A 348 0.88 7.16 17.34
CA ASN A 348 -0.06 6.27 16.66
C ASN A 348 -0.90 7.03 15.62
N ILE A 349 -1.59 8.08 16.03
CA ILE A 349 -2.41 8.90 15.12
C ILE A 349 -2.02 10.37 15.24
N LEU A 350 -1.67 10.98 14.11
CA LEU A 350 -1.58 12.43 13.99
C LEU A 350 -2.83 12.96 13.29
N ASN A 351 -3.69 13.66 14.01
CA ASN A 351 -4.90 14.28 13.49
C ASN A 351 -4.87 15.80 13.59
N THR A 352 -4.30 16.44 12.57
CA THR A 352 -4.28 17.91 12.46
C THR A 352 -5.57 18.50 11.89
N ALA A 353 -6.51 17.66 11.48
CA ALA A 353 -7.81 18.08 10.94
C ALA A 353 -8.87 18.27 12.02
N ASP A 354 -8.65 17.77 13.23
CA ASP A 354 -9.52 18.00 14.37
C ASP A 354 -9.32 19.43 14.89
N GLY A 355 -10.37 20.25 14.93
CA GLY A 355 -10.23 21.63 15.39
C GLY A 355 -11.45 22.54 15.25
N ASN A 356 -12.41 22.25 14.36
CA ASN A 356 -13.74 22.87 14.42
C ASN A 356 -14.83 22.02 13.75
N ASN A 357 -16.01 21.97 14.36
CA ASN A 357 -17.18 21.22 13.86
C ASN A 357 -17.86 21.91 12.65
N ASN A 358 -17.18 22.80 11.91
CA ASN A 358 -17.79 23.61 10.85
C ASN A 358 -16.99 23.69 9.55
N ASN A 359 -15.94 22.86 9.41
CA ASN A 359 -15.03 22.82 8.27
C ASN A 359 -14.34 24.14 7.91
N ALA A 360 -14.39 25.15 8.79
CA ALA A 360 -13.72 26.42 8.55
C ALA A 360 -12.21 26.18 8.56
N LEU A 361 -11.45 26.88 7.72
CA LEU A 361 -9.98 26.77 7.65
C LEU A 361 -9.43 25.36 7.33
N GLY A 362 -10.28 24.43 6.86
CA GLY A 362 -9.87 23.09 6.43
C GLY A 362 -9.88 22.02 7.51
N TYR A 363 -10.39 22.30 8.71
CA TYR A 363 -10.66 21.27 9.71
C TYR A 363 -11.82 20.37 9.27
N TYR A 364 -11.90 19.15 9.80
CA TYR A 364 -13.00 18.22 9.57
C TYR A 364 -12.93 17.04 10.54
N ASP A 365 -14.08 16.42 10.78
CA ASP A 365 -14.20 15.32 11.73
C ASP A 365 -13.95 13.96 11.09
N VAL A 366 -13.22 13.11 11.81
CA VAL A 366 -13.10 11.68 11.53
C VAL A 366 -13.32 10.95 12.84
N ALA A 367 -14.32 10.07 12.90
CA ALA A 367 -14.59 9.28 14.08
C ALA A 367 -13.48 8.23 14.25
N ILE A 368 -12.67 8.38 15.31
CA ILE A 368 -11.56 7.49 15.64
C ILE A 368 -11.95 6.64 16.85
N SER A 369 -11.71 5.32 16.79
CA SER A 369 -12.02 4.42 17.91
C SER A 369 -11.13 3.18 17.95
N ASN A 370 -11.00 2.59 19.14
CA ASN A 370 -10.18 1.41 19.42
C ASN A 370 -8.73 1.59 18.94
N THR A 371 -8.00 2.47 19.62
CA THR A 371 -6.59 2.76 19.37
C THR A 371 -5.70 2.02 20.38
N GLU A 372 -4.52 1.60 19.94
CA GLU A 372 -3.51 0.95 20.78
C GLU A 372 -2.11 1.40 20.37
N SER A 373 -1.37 2.00 21.30
CA SER A 373 0.05 2.34 21.15
C SER A 373 0.91 1.37 21.96
N ILE A 374 1.85 0.69 21.30
CA ILE A 374 2.75 -0.30 21.91
C ILE A 374 4.18 0.23 21.87
N GLY A 375 4.79 0.38 23.05
CA GLY A 375 6.20 0.77 23.18
C GLY A 375 6.50 2.26 23.07
N PHE A 376 5.49 3.12 22.92
CA PHE A 376 5.65 4.58 22.97
C PHE A 376 5.78 5.02 24.43
N LYS A 377 7.02 5.33 24.88
CA LYS A 377 7.29 5.69 26.28
C LYS A 377 6.98 7.16 26.60
N HIS A 378 7.36 8.07 25.70
CA HIS A 378 7.30 9.52 25.93
C HIS A 378 6.12 10.20 25.23
N GLN A 379 5.39 9.46 24.38
CA GLN A 379 4.16 9.92 23.74
C GLN A 379 2.94 9.33 24.45
N GLU A 380 2.34 10.10 25.37
CA GLU A 380 1.18 9.66 26.18
C GLU A 380 -0.13 9.57 25.37
N LYS A 381 -0.21 10.25 24.22
CA LYS A 381 -1.44 10.33 23.42
C LYS A 381 -1.42 9.35 22.26
N ASP A 382 -2.45 8.51 22.19
CA ASP A 382 -2.75 7.73 20.99
C ASP A 382 -3.12 8.63 19.80
N VAL A 383 -3.79 9.76 20.07
CA VAL A 383 -4.20 10.75 19.07
C VAL A 383 -3.58 12.11 19.42
N VAL A 384 -2.57 12.48 18.64
CA VAL A 384 -1.88 13.78 18.69
C VAL A 384 -2.58 14.74 17.74
N LYS A 385 -2.92 15.93 18.23
CA LYS A 385 -3.63 16.98 17.45
C LYS A 385 -2.67 18.05 16.93
N GLU A 386 -3.21 19.04 16.22
CA GLU A 386 -2.39 20.13 15.68
C GLU A 386 -1.69 20.95 16.78
N GLU A 387 -2.39 21.17 17.91
CA GLU A 387 -1.92 21.92 19.07
C GLU A 387 -0.98 21.14 19.99
N ASP A 388 -0.87 19.83 19.81
CA ASP A 388 -0.05 18.93 20.64
C ASP A 388 1.43 18.96 20.23
N VAL A 389 1.94 20.18 20.01
CA VAL A 389 3.35 20.40 19.69
C VAL A 389 4.19 20.41 20.95
N PHE A 390 5.36 19.80 20.87
CA PHE A 390 6.40 19.91 21.89
C PHE A 390 7.21 21.19 21.63
N GLU A 391 7.24 22.09 22.61
CA GLU A 391 8.00 23.34 22.57
C GLU A 391 9.17 23.29 23.57
N ASN A 392 10.20 24.11 23.32
CA ASN A 392 11.34 24.31 24.23
C ASN A 392 12.17 23.04 24.56
N CYS A 393 12.29 22.11 23.61
CA CYS A 393 13.03 20.87 23.81
C CYS A 393 14.52 21.04 24.14
N ASP A 394 15.10 22.22 23.90
CA ASP A 394 16.47 22.57 24.31
C ASP A 394 16.70 22.50 25.84
N GLN A 395 15.61 22.48 26.63
CA GLN A 395 15.65 22.44 28.10
C GLN A 395 15.42 21.05 28.69
N THR A 396 14.99 20.08 27.88
CA THR A 396 14.73 18.71 28.34
C THR A 396 16.02 17.92 28.18
N PRO A 397 16.66 17.45 29.27
CA PRO A 397 17.83 16.61 29.14
C PRO A 397 17.44 15.31 28.42
N PRO A 398 18.33 14.79 27.56
CA PRO A 398 18.09 13.52 26.89
C PRO A 398 17.83 12.41 27.89
N ASP A 399 16.87 11.53 27.60
CA ASP A 399 16.69 10.33 28.41
C ASP A 399 17.88 9.40 28.21
N ASN A 400 18.65 9.21 29.29
CA ASN A 400 19.81 8.31 29.35
C ASN A 400 19.43 6.94 29.92
N ASP A 401 18.16 6.69 30.22
CA ASP A 401 17.68 5.43 30.78
C ASP A 401 17.62 4.36 29.66
N GLY A 402 18.82 3.85 29.31
CA GLY A 402 19.04 2.57 28.63
C GLY A 402 18.10 2.31 27.46
N CYS A 403 18.44 2.87 26.32
CA CYS A 403 17.55 3.02 25.19
C CYS A 403 17.03 1.73 24.54
N ASP A 404 15.82 1.83 23.97
CA ASP A 404 15.41 0.96 22.84
C ASP A 404 16.05 1.42 21.50
N CYS A 405 16.55 2.66 21.41
CA CYS A 405 17.09 3.28 20.18
C CYS A 405 18.62 3.59 20.18
N GLU A 406 19.26 4.00 21.28
CA GLU A 406 20.72 4.23 21.43
C GLU A 406 21.52 2.95 21.13
N CYS A 407 20.95 1.77 21.35
CA CYS A 407 21.59 0.50 21.00
C CYS A 407 21.70 0.26 19.48
N LYS A 408 21.08 1.10 18.63
CA LYS A 408 21.09 0.93 17.16
C LYS A 408 21.65 2.11 16.37
N MET A 409 21.87 3.26 16.99
CA MET A 409 22.38 4.46 16.31
C MET A 409 23.92 4.60 16.38
N ASN A 410 24.59 3.91 17.31
CA ASN A 410 26.05 3.99 17.53
C ASN A 410 26.86 2.74 17.17
N GLY A 411 26.22 1.66 16.73
CA GLY A 411 26.90 0.66 15.90
C GLY A 411 26.75 1.11 14.45
N ASP A 412 27.72 0.78 13.59
CA ASP A 412 27.56 0.84 12.14
C ASP A 412 26.07 0.74 11.77
N VAL A 413 25.55 1.71 11.01
CA VAL A 413 24.58 1.31 9.99
C VAL A 413 25.35 0.22 9.27
N THR A 414 25.02 -1.03 9.60
CA THR A 414 25.44 -2.15 8.81
C THR A 414 24.83 -1.83 7.46
N THR A 415 25.66 -1.21 6.63
CA THR A 415 25.62 -1.25 5.18
C THR A 415 25.90 -2.68 4.72
N THR A 416 26.30 -3.56 5.65
CA THR A 416 25.89 -4.94 5.62
C THR A 416 24.36 -5.00 5.76
N PRO A 417 23.62 -5.47 4.75
CA PRO A 417 22.24 -5.94 4.96
C PRO A 417 22.21 -6.79 6.24
N PRO A 418 21.06 -6.96 6.93
CA PRO A 418 20.94 -8.09 7.86
C PRO A 418 21.63 -9.25 7.17
N SER A 419 22.67 -9.82 7.81
CA SER A 419 23.48 -10.86 7.19
C SER A 419 22.50 -11.73 6.44
N ALA A 420 22.76 -12.04 5.18
CA ALA A 420 21.88 -12.83 4.31
C ALA A 420 21.56 -14.24 4.87
N THR A 421 21.84 -14.46 6.16
CA THR A 421 21.73 -15.66 6.97
C THR A 421 20.75 -15.54 8.14
N ASP A 422 20.21 -14.36 8.50
CA ASP A 422 19.11 -14.28 9.47
C ASP A 422 17.78 -14.29 8.71
N PRO A 423 17.06 -15.43 8.70
CA PRO A 423 15.90 -15.59 7.85
C PRO A 423 14.74 -14.76 8.39
N VAL A 424 14.29 -13.78 7.60
CA VAL A 424 13.05 -13.05 7.86
C VAL A 424 11.89 -13.89 7.33
N TYR A 425 11.03 -14.33 8.25
CA TYR A 425 9.85 -15.12 7.93
C TYR A 425 8.59 -14.24 8.01
N PHE A 426 7.83 -14.19 6.92
CA PHE A 426 6.56 -13.48 6.81
C PHE A 426 5.43 -14.48 6.73
N VAL A 427 4.30 -14.17 7.36
CA VAL A 427 3.12 -15.06 7.40
C VAL A 427 1.91 -14.34 6.85
N TYR A 428 1.31 -14.92 5.81
CA TYR A 428 0.15 -14.35 5.14
C TYR A 428 -0.84 -15.42 4.65
N PRO A 429 -2.16 -15.24 4.76
CA PRO A 429 -2.81 -14.23 5.60
C PRO A 429 -2.63 -14.59 7.07
N ASN A 430 -2.67 -13.58 7.94
CA ASN A 430 -2.67 -13.76 9.39
C ASN A 430 -3.45 -12.60 10.02
N PRO A 431 -4.70 -12.79 10.45
CA PRO A 431 -5.40 -14.07 10.63
C PRO A 431 -5.78 -14.80 9.33
N SER A 432 -5.97 -16.11 9.40
CA SER A 432 -6.41 -16.98 8.30
C SER A 432 -7.40 -18.04 8.78
N SER A 433 -8.35 -18.44 7.92
CA SER A 433 -9.30 -19.49 8.29
C SER A 433 -8.61 -20.82 8.50
N ASP A 434 -7.63 -21.18 7.68
CA ASP A 434 -6.97 -22.49 7.72
C ASP A 434 -5.51 -22.50 7.25
N LYS A 435 -5.14 -21.65 6.28
CA LYS A 435 -3.83 -21.74 5.59
C LYS A 435 -3.01 -20.47 5.78
N PHE A 436 -1.78 -20.64 6.23
CA PHE A 436 -0.82 -19.56 6.42
C PHE A 436 0.36 -19.81 5.48
N LYS A 437 0.58 -18.90 4.53
CA LYS A 437 1.74 -18.91 3.65
C LYS A 437 2.90 -18.27 4.40
N ILE A 438 4.00 -19.00 4.51
CA ILE A 438 5.23 -18.57 5.14
C ILE A 438 6.23 -18.28 4.03
N ARG A 439 6.73 -17.04 3.98
CA ARG A 439 7.75 -16.58 3.06
C ARG A 439 9.02 -16.26 3.83
N GLY A 440 10.16 -16.79 3.40
CA GLY A 440 11.48 -16.53 3.97
C GLY A 440 12.50 -17.49 3.37
N ASP A 441 13.77 -17.41 3.78
CA ASP A 441 14.78 -18.42 3.43
C ASP A 441 14.54 -19.69 4.26
N ILE A 442 13.49 -20.44 3.89
CA ILE A 442 13.15 -21.72 4.50
C ILE A 442 13.80 -22.82 3.67
N ARG A 443 14.70 -23.57 4.30
CA ARG A 443 15.42 -24.69 3.69
C ARG A 443 14.82 -26.02 4.16
N ASP A 444 14.98 -27.06 3.36
CA ASP A 444 14.53 -28.43 3.72
C ASP A 444 15.19 -28.95 5.02
N THR A 445 16.28 -28.32 5.46
CA THR A 445 17.02 -28.63 6.68
C THR A 445 16.50 -27.91 7.93
N ASP A 446 15.59 -26.95 7.79
CA ASP A 446 15.14 -26.12 8.90
C ASP A 446 14.27 -26.90 9.88
N GLN A 447 14.45 -26.63 11.18
CA GLN A 447 13.59 -27.19 12.21
C GLN A 447 12.30 -26.37 12.27
N ILE A 448 11.21 -26.97 11.78
CA ILE A 448 9.90 -26.33 11.75
C ILE A 448 8.94 -27.05 12.69
N GLN A 449 8.36 -26.28 13.60
CA GLN A 449 7.38 -26.79 14.56
C GLN A 449 6.23 -25.81 14.70
N VAL A 450 5.00 -26.30 14.69
CA VAL A 450 3.84 -25.50 15.04
C VAL A 450 3.30 -25.98 16.38
N THR A 451 3.10 -25.06 17.32
CA THR A 451 2.49 -25.35 18.62
C THR A 451 1.22 -24.54 18.82
N ASP A 452 0.27 -25.06 19.59
CA ASP A 452 -0.88 -24.28 20.05
C ASP A 452 -0.50 -23.34 21.22
N SER A 453 -1.48 -22.60 21.74
CA SER A 453 -1.30 -21.70 22.88
C SER A 453 -0.94 -22.38 24.21
N TYR A 454 -0.99 -23.71 24.27
CA TYR A 454 -0.57 -24.50 25.43
C TYR A 454 0.82 -25.13 25.25
N GLY A 455 1.50 -24.81 24.14
CA GLY A 455 2.81 -25.37 23.80
C GLY A 455 2.73 -26.82 23.28
N ARG A 456 1.53 -27.33 22.95
CA ARG A 456 1.38 -28.67 22.37
C ARG A 456 1.69 -28.59 20.88
N VAL A 457 2.54 -29.50 20.41
CA VAL A 457 2.87 -29.63 18.99
C VAL A 457 1.64 -30.07 18.21
N VAL A 458 1.28 -29.32 17.17
CA VAL A 458 0.18 -29.67 16.28
C VAL A 458 0.72 -30.19 14.96
N ALA A 459 0.10 -31.24 14.44
CA ALA A 459 0.44 -31.78 13.13
C ALA A 459 0.00 -30.79 12.06
N VAL A 460 0.95 -30.38 11.22
CA VAL A 460 0.71 -29.55 10.04
C VAL A 460 1.26 -30.28 8.84
N THR A 461 0.54 -30.23 7.73
CA THR A 461 1.02 -30.79 6.46
C THR A 461 1.86 -29.72 5.76
N PRO A 462 3.19 -29.87 5.65
CA PRO A 462 3.99 -28.96 4.84
C PRO A 462 3.61 -29.14 3.37
N ILE A 463 3.24 -28.06 2.71
CA ILE A 463 3.18 -28.04 1.25
C ILE A 463 4.40 -27.24 0.79
N PHE A 464 5.40 -27.95 0.25
CA PHE A 464 6.61 -27.34 -0.32
C PHE A 464 6.41 -27.02 -1.79
N TYR A 465 6.57 -25.75 -2.16
CA TYR A 465 6.80 -25.32 -3.53
C TYR A 465 7.87 -24.23 -3.51
N SER A 466 9.01 -24.47 -4.16
CA SER A 466 9.95 -23.43 -4.65
C SER A 466 10.03 -22.16 -3.76
N SER A 467 10.54 -22.27 -2.52
CA SER A 467 10.71 -21.20 -1.49
C SER A 467 9.49 -20.76 -0.67
N ARG A 468 8.33 -21.41 -0.82
CA ARG A 468 7.11 -21.11 -0.07
C ARG A 468 6.67 -22.30 0.77
N TRP A 469 6.44 -22.04 2.05
CA TRP A 469 5.81 -23.00 2.96
C TRP A 469 4.35 -22.64 3.17
N VAL A 470 3.48 -23.63 3.23
CA VAL A 470 2.11 -23.42 3.71
C VAL A 470 1.93 -24.21 4.99
N VAL A 471 1.61 -23.51 6.07
CA VAL A 471 1.10 -24.12 7.30
C VAL A 471 -0.41 -24.26 7.14
N ASN A 472 -0.87 -25.50 7.02
CA ASN A 472 -2.28 -25.83 6.96
C ASN A 472 -2.77 -26.30 8.34
N LEU A 473 -3.64 -25.50 8.95
CA LEU A 473 -4.28 -25.75 10.23
C LEU A 473 -5.74 -26.18 10.08
N VAL A 474 -6.20 -26.64 8.90
CA VAL A 474 -7.62 -26.97 8.65
C VAL A 474 -8.27 -27.85 9.71
N ASP A 475 -7.53 -28.85 10.21
CA ASP A 475 -8.03 -29.81 11.22
C ASP A 475 -7.87 -29.33 12.67
N GLN A 476 -7.31 -28.14 12.87
CA GLN A 476 -7.09 -27.55 14.19
C GLN A 476 -8.23 -26.60 14.58
N PRO A 477 -8.58 -26.46 15.87
CA PRO A 477 -9.62 -25.53 16.29
C PRO A 477 -9.21 -24.06 16.03
N ILE A 478 -10.18 -23.16 15.97
CA ILE A 478 -9.94 -21.71 16.00
C ILE A 478 -9.08 -21.36 17.22
N GLY A 479 -8.05 -20.54 17.05
CA GLY A 479 -7.12 -20.26 18.15
C GLY A 479 -5.79 -19.63 17.72
N ILE A 480 -4.92 -19.45 18.71
CA ILE A 480 -3.56 -18.93 18.52
C ILE A 480 -2.60 -20.11 18.39
N TYR A 481 -1.77 -20.05 17.36
CA TYR A 481 -0.69 -21.00 17.12
C TYR A 481 0.63 -20.24 17.01
N PHE A 482 1.72 -20.97 17.19
CA PHE A 482 3.08 -20.46 17.12
C PHE A 482 3.88 -21.34 16.19
N LEU A 483 4.36 -20.77 15.09
CA LEU A 483 5.28 -21.39 14.16
C LEU A 483 6.70 -21.05 14.59
N ASN A 484 7.47 -22.06 14.98
CA ASN A 484 8.88 -21.96 15.27
C ASN A 484 9.67 -22.45 14.06
N ILE A 485 10.52 -21.60 13.49
CA ILE A 485 11.47 -21.97 12.43
C ILE A 485 12.87 -21.61 12.91
N ASN A 486 13.71 -22.62 13.16
CA ASN A 486 15.08 -22.44 13.64
C ASN A 486 15.22 -21.55 14.89
N GLY A 487 14.21 -21.55 15.78
CA GLY A 487 14.18 -20.71 16.97
C GLY A 487 13.41 -19.40 16.80
N THR A 488 13.08 -18.99 15.57
CA THR A 488 12.25 -17.82 15.29
C THR A 488 10.78 -18.18 15.48
N ILE A 489 10.13 -17.55 16.46
CA ILE A 489 8.72 -17.80 16.79
C ILE A 489 7.82 -16.77 16.10
N ILE A 490 6.85 -17.26 15.34
CA ILE A 490 5.88 -16.47 14.61
C ILE A 490 4.47 -16.83 15.08
N LYS A 491 3.70 -15.83 15.48
CA LYS A 491 2.32 -16.02 15.92
C LYS A 491 1.40 -16.19 14.71
N LEU A 492 0.57 -17.22 14.70
CA LEU A 492 -0.48 -17.48 13.71
C LEU A 492 -1.86 -17.37 14.39
N LEU A 493 -2.80 -16.68 13.77
CA LEU A 493 -4.16 -16.49 14.25
C LEU A 493 -5.15 -17.24 13.35
N LYS A 494 -5.61 -18.41 13.79
CA LYS A 494 -6.68 -19.16 13.10
C LYS A 494 -8.04 -18.61 13.52
N ASN A 495 -8.84 -18.13 12.57
CA ASN A 495 -10.15 -17.51 12.84
C ASN A 495 -11.35 -18.28 12.28
#